data_AF-A0A5B2TUS0-F1
#
_entry.id   AF-A0A5B2TUS0-F1
#
_cell.length_a   1.000
_cell.length_b   1.000
_cell.length_c   1.000
_cell.angle_alpha   90.00
_cell.angle_beta   90.00
_cell.angle_gamma   90.00
#
_symmetry.space_group_name_H-M   'P 1'
#
loop_
_entity.id
_entity.type
_entity.pdbx_description
1 polymer ?
#
loop_
_entity_poly.entity_id
_entity_poly.type
_entity_poly.pdbx_seq_one_letter_code
_entity_poly.pdbx_strand_id
1 'polypeptide(L)' 'MNISFTKKQEEYISKQVASGEYQNNSEVIRDALRLHEIYREKVIADLRAEIEKGWNGPDSEISVADIIASRK' A
#
# COMPACT_ATOMS: atom_id res chain seq x y z
N MET A 1 13.40 21.56 4.54
CA MET A 1 12.02 21.49 4.02
C MET A 1 11.09 21.66 5.20
N ASN A 2 10.20 22.66 5.17
CA ASN A 2 9.23 22.87 6.25
C ASN A 2 7.92 22.21 5.83
N ILE A 3 7.46 21.25 6.63
CA ILE A 3 6.21 20.52 6.42
C ILE A 3 5.33 20.78 7.63
N SER A 4 4.09 21.20 7.39
CA SER A 4 3.09 21.33 8.45
C SER A 4 2.33 20.02 8.59
N PHE A 5 2.15 19.59 9.84
CA PHE A 5 1.40 18.39 10.17
C PHE A 5 0.07 18.74 10.83
N THR A 6 -0.89 17.84 10.72
CA THR A 6 -2.08 17.91 11.56
C THR A 6 -1.72 17.59 13.01
N LYS A 7 -2.49 18.11 13.97
CA LYS A 7 -2.26 17.83 15.41
C LYS A 7 -2.15 16.34 15.72
N LYS A 8 -2.99 15.51 15.09
CA LYS A 8 -2.94 14.04 15.25
C LYS A 8 -1.60 13.45 14.81
N GLN A 9 -1.02 13.95 13.72
CA GLN A 9 0.27 13.49 13.22
C GLN A 9 1.41 13.96 14.13
N GLU A 10 1.36 15.18 14.64
CA GLU A 10 2.34 15.68 15.60
C GLU A 10 2.34 14.86 16.90
N GLU A 11 1.16 14.54 17.43
CA GLU A 11 1.01 13.67 18.61
C GLU A 11 1.56 12.27 18.34
N TYR A 12 1.30 11.70 17.16
CA TYR A 12 1.85 10.41 16.76
C TYR A 12 3.39 10.45 16.70
N ILE A 13 3.96 11.41 15.96
CA ILE A 13 5.41 11.55 15.80
C ILE A 13 6.08 11.74 17.17
N SER A 14 5.50 12.58 18.03
CA SER A 14 6.01 12.83 19.38
C SER A 14 6.01 11.57 20.24
N LYS A 15 4.96 10.74 20.15
CA LYS A 15 4.91 9.44 20.86
C LYS A 15 6.00 8.48 20.38
N GLN A 16 6.24 8.42 19.07
CA GLN A 16 7.28 7.56 18.48
C GLN A 16 8.67 7.97 18.96
N VAL A 17 9.00 9.26 18.97
CA VAL A 17 10.29 9.74 19.50
C VAL A 17 10.38 9.52 21.01
N ALA A 18 9.31 9.80 21.76
CA ALA A 18 9.29 9.61 23.22
C ALA A 18 9.44 8.13 23.64
N SER A 19 9.08 7.19 22.77
CA SER A 19 9.29 5.75 23.00
C SER A 19 10.77 5.33 22.96
N GLY A 20 11.63 6.17 22.37
CA GLY A 20 13.04 5.86 22.12
C GLY A 20 13.30 5.04 20.85
N GLU A 21 12.26 4.65 20.11
CA GLU A 21 12.39 3.95 18.81
C GLU A 21 13.05 4.82 17.74
N TYR A 22 12.85 6.14 17.82
CA TYR A 22 13.43 7.12 16.89
C TYR A 22 14.11 8.24 17.65
N GLN A 23 15.26 8.72 17.13
CA GLN A 23 16.01 9.82 17.76
C GLN A 23 15.38 11.19 17.53
N ASN A 24 14.65 11.37 16.43
CA ASN A 24 14.05 12.65 16.05
C ASN A 24 12.88 12.48 15.08
N ASN A 25 12.10 13.55 14.93
CA ASN A 25 10.94 13.59 14.05
C ASN A 25 11.29 13.25 12.59
N SER A 26 12.45 13.68 12.09
CA SER A 26 12.86 13.43 10.72
C SER A 26 13.11 11.95 10.44
N GLU A 27 13.51 11.17 11.44
CA GLU A 27 13.68 9.73 11.31
C GLU A 27 12.34 9.01 11.15
N VAL A 28 11.37 9.34 12.00
CA VAL A 28 9.97 8.83 11.91
C VAL A 28 9.40 9.12 10.52
N ILE A 29 9.58 10.36 10.03
CA ILE A 29 9.06 10.77 8.73
C ILE A 29 9.74 10.02 7.58
N ARG A 30 11.07 9.87 7.62
CA ARG A 30 11.80 9.10 6.59
C ARG A 30 11.37 7.65 6.55
N ASP A 31 11.15 7.04 7.71
CA ASP A 31 10.70 5.66 7.79
C ASP A 31 9.29 5.49 7.21
N ALA A 32 8.36 6.38 7.60
CA ALA A 32 7.01 6.40 7.06
C ALA A 32 6.98 6.60 5.53
N LEU A 33 7.84 7.47 4.99
CA LEU A 33 7.95 7.67 3.54
C LEU A 33 8.50 6.44 2.82
N ARG A 34 9.50 5.76 3.40
CA ARG A 34 10.04 4.52 2.85
C ARG A 34 8.98 3.42 2.81
N LEU A 35 8.21 3.27 3.88
CA LEU A 35 7.11 2.31 3.93
C LEU A 35 6.02 2.65 2.90
N HIS A 36 5.72 3.95 2.73
CA HIS A 36 4.77 4.41 1.73
C HIS A 36 5.22 4.11 0.29
N GLU A 37 6.50 4.34 -0.01
CA GLU A 37 7.11 4.03 -1.30
C GLU A 37 7.03 2.53 -1.59
N ILE A 38 7.55 1.69 -0.68
CA ILE A 38 7.50 0.23 -0.81
C ILE A 38 6.07 -0.27 -1.00
N TYR A 39 5.12 0.24 -0.22
CA TYR A 39 3.73 -0.18 -0.34
C TYR A 39 3.14 0.18 -1.70
N ARG A 40 3.40 1.41 -2.19
CA ARG A 40 2.93 1.83 -3.51
C ARG A 40 3.53 0.99 -4.63
N GLU A 41 4.84 0.79 -4.61
CA GLU A 41 5.54 -0.01 -5.62
C GLU A 41 5.04 -1.44 -5.61
N LYS A 42 4.90 -2.04 -4.41
CA LYS A 42 4.39 -3.40 -4.26
C LYS A 42 2.98 -3.55 -4.80
N VAL A 43 2.05 -2.66 -4.43
CA VAL A 43 0.66 -2.73 -4.92
C VAL A 43 0.61 -2.65 -6.45
N ILE A 44 1.41 -1.76 -7.06
CA ILE A 44 1.47 -1.64 -8.52
C ILE A 44 2.08 -2.89 -9.15
N ALA A 45 3.15 -3.43 -8.57
CA ALA A 45 3.80 -4.64 -9.05
C ALA A 45 2.86 -5.86 -8.97
N ASP A 46 2.17 -6.05 -7.86
CA ASP A 46 1.21 -7.13 -7.64
C ASP A 46 0.06 -7.03 -8.66
N LEU A 47 -0.51 -5.84 -8.87
CA LEU A 47 -1.55 -5.62 -9.88
C LEU A 47 -1.07 -5.94 -11.30
N ARG A 48 0.15 -5.52 -11.66
CA ARG A 48 0.74 -5.85 -12.96
C ARG A 48 0.95 -7.35 -13.12
N ALA A 49 1.39 -8.04 -12.08
CA ALA A 49 1.57 -9.48 -12.11
C ALA A 49 0.24 -10.22 -12.35
N GLU A 50 -0.86 -9.78 -11.74
CA GLU A 50 -2.19 -10.37 -12.00
C GLU A 50 -2.71 -10.08 -13.42
N ILE A 51 -2.46 -8.88 -13.96
CA ILE A 51 -2.78 -8.55 -15.36
C ILE A 51 -2.00 -9.45 -16.31
N GLU A 52 -0.70 -9.64 -16.05
CA GLU A 52 0.19 -10.48 -16.87
C GLU A 52 -0.27 -11.95 -16.87
N LYS A 53 -0.78 -12.46 -15.75
CA LYS A 53 -1.42 -13.78 -15.69
C LYS A 53 -2.65 -13.85 -16.58
N GLY A 54 -3.45 -12.79 -16.60
CA GLY A 54 -4.64 -12.69 -17.47
C GLY A 54 -4.26 -12.66 -18.95
N TRP A 55 -3.25 -11.88 -19.34
CA TRP A 55 -2.79 -11.79 -20.74
C TRP A 55 -2.12 -13.06 -21.25
N ASN A 56 -1.35 -13.74 -20.41
CA ASN A 56 -0.73 -15.03 -20.77
C ASN A 56 -1.66 -16.22 -20.53
N GLY A 57 -2.85 -15.97 -19.98
CA GLY A 57 -3.88 -16.98 -19.77
C GLY A 57 -4.61 -17.32 -21.06
N PRO A 58 -5.30 -18.48 -21.11
CA PRO A 58 -6.17 -18.80 -22.23
C PRO A 58 -7.37 -17.87 -22.27
N ASP A 59 -7.92 -17.65 -23.47
CA ASP A 59 -9.20 -16.97 -23.62
C ASP A 59 -10.30 -17.73 -22.88
N SER A 60 -11.15 -16.99 -22.18
CA SER A 60 -12.29 -17.56 -21.46
C SER A 60 -13.51 -17.62 -22.36
N GLU A 61 -14.03 -18.82 -22.58
CA GLU A 61 -15.33 -19.04 -23.23
C GLU A 61 -16.51 -18.95 -22.25
N ILE A 62 -16.24 -18.79 -20.94
CA ILE A 62 -17.27 -18.76 -19.90
C ILE A 62 -18.08 -17.47 -20.00
N SER A 63 -19.40 -17.59 -20.16
CA SER A 63 -20.30 -16.45 -20.17
C SER A 63 -20.60 -15.95 -18.75
N VAL A 64 -21.07 -14.71 -18.64
CA VAL A 64 -21.52 -14.15 -17.36
C VAL A 64 -22.64 -15.00 -16.73
N ALA A 65 -23.53 -15.57 -17.54
CA ALA A 65 -24.63 -16.42 -17.06
C ALA A 65 -24.10 -17.71 -16.41
N ASP A 66 -23.08 -18.33 -17.00
CA ASP A 66 -22.44 -19.54 -16.47
C ASP A 66 -21.76 -19.28 -15.12
N ILE A 67 -21.09 -18.13 -14.99
CA ILE A 67 -20.47 -17.68 -13.73
C ILE A 67 -21.53 -17.56 -12.63
N ILE A 68 -22.67 -16.93 -12.92
CA ILE A 68 -23.76 -16.76 -11.95
C ILE A 68 -24.35 -18.11 -11.55
N ALA A 69 -24.55 -19.02 -12.51
CA ALA A 69 -25.09 -20.35 -12.24
C ALA A 69 -24.16 -21.19 -11.36
N SER A 70 -22.84 -21.10 -11.55
CA SER A 70 -21.84 -21.87 -10.79
C SER A 70 -21.73 -21.52 -9.30
N ARG A 71 -22.32 -20.40 -8.86
CA ARG A 71 -22.27 -19.93 -7.47
C ARG A 71 -23.53 -20.21 -6.65
N LYS A 72 -24.52 -20.90 -7.23
CA LYS A 72 -25.71 -21.40 -6.54
C LYS A 72 -25.50 -22.82 -6.06
#